data_AF-A0AAE2C1Y7-F1
#
_entry.id   AF-A0AAE2C1Y7-F1
#
_cell.length_a   1.000
_cell.length_b   1.000
_cell.length_c   1.000
_cell.angle_alpha   90.00
_cell.angle_beta   90.00
_cell.angle_gamma   90.00
#
_symmetry.space_group_name_H-M   'P 1'
#
loop_
_entity.id
_entity.type
_entity.pdbx_description
1 polymer ?
#
loop_
_entity_poly.entity_id
_entity_poly.type
_entity_poly.pdbx_seq_one_letter_code
_entity_poly.pdbx_strand_id
1 'polypeptide(L)'
;MAYYTKPCAALLLMMSHLGGSMGNVYKVGDSAGWTNTGVDYEKWASSHTFKVGDKIVFNYDPEKHDVVEVSQQDYNICNSNSPISRYSSGNDELEIITPGTFYYICSYSKMCEKGGNQDRQRKEYSVTPLPHQQRA
;
A
#
# COMPACT_ATOMS: atom_id res chain seq x y z
N MET A 1 35.25 -31.10 -45.89
CA MET A 1 35.98 -30.07 -45.11
C MET A 1 35.80 -28.76 -45.87
N ALA A 2 35.30 -27.63 -45.37
CA ALA A 2 34.87 -27.21 -44.06
C ALA A 2 33.80 -26.10 -44.22
N TYR A 3 32.64 -26.37 -43.63
CA TYR A 3 31.75 -25.52 -42.83
C TYR A 3 31.72 -23.99 -43.03
N TYR A 4 30.55 -23.54 -43.50
CA TYR A 4 29.76 -22.40 -43.04
C TYR A 4 30.31 -20.96 -43.17
N THR A 5 29.64 -20.23 -44.06
CA THR A 5 29.60 -18.77 -44.17
C THR A 5 29.31 -18.13 -42.81
N LYS A 6 30.08 -17.12 -42.41
CA LYS A 6 29.89 -16.30 -41.20
C LYS A 6 28.66 -15.39 -41.35
N PRO A 7 27.66 -15.47 -40.46
CA PRO A 7 26.75 -14.36 -40.21
C PRO A 7 26.74 -14.10 -38.69
N CYS A 8 27.85 -13.64 -38.13
CA CYS A 8 27.91 -13.25 -36.71
C CYS A 8 27.48 -11.79 -36.47
N ALA A 9 27.06 -11.05 -37.51
CA ALA A 9 26.77 -9.62 -37.36
C ALA A 9 25.30 -9.30 -37.01
N ALA A 10 24.38 -10.27 -37.02
CA ALA A 10 22.95 -10.00 -36.89
C ALA A 10 22.33 -10.38 -35.53
N LEU A 11 23.12 -10.84 -34.54
CA LEU A 11 22.60 -11.38 -33.28
C LEU A 11 23.15 -10.68 -32.02
N LEU A 12 23.34 -9.36 -32.05
CA LEU A 12 23.81 -8.58 -30.89
C LEU A 12 22.93 -7.37 -30.55
N LEU A 13 21.61 -7.48 -30.71
CA LEU A 13 20.64 -6.48 -30.24
C LEU A 13 19.48 -7.10 -29.46
N MET A 14 19.77 -8.02 -28.53
CA MET A 14 18.78 -8.52 -27.55
C MET A 14 19.31 -8.36 -26.12
N MET A 15 19.89 -7.20 -25.81
CA MET A 15 20.09 -6.73 -24.42
C MET A 15 19.18 -5.53 -24.16
N SER A 16 17.89 -5.73 -24.41
CA SER A 16 16.82 -4.85 -23.99
C SER A 16 16.52 -5.08 -22.51
N HIS A 17 17.11 -4.23 -21.69
CA HIS A 17 16.67 -3.80 -20.35
C HIS A 17 16.06 -4.87 -19.43
N LEU A 18 16.89 -5.51 -18.60
CA LEU A 18 16.47 -5.86 -17.23
C LEU A 18 16.45 -4.57 -16.39
N GLY A 19 15.61 -3.63 -16.79
CA GLY A 19 15.24 -2.49 -15.95
C GLY A 19 14.23 -3.01 -14.94
N GLY A 20 14.70 -3.54 -13.81
CA GLY A 20 13.83 -3.76 -12.66
C GLY A 20 13.22 -2.41 -12.29
N SER A 21 11.94 -2.21 -12.59
CA SER A 21 11.20 -1.06 -12.08
C SER A 21 11.15 -1.23 -10.56
N MET A 22 12.03 -0.53 -9.84
CA MET A 22 11.87 -0.39 -8.39
C MET A 22 10.54 0.33 -8.18
N GLY A 23 9.59 -0.32 -7.50
CA GLY A 23 8.33 0.32 -7.17
C GLY A 23 8.54 1.55 -6.27
N ASN A 24 7.58 2.46 -6.31
CA ASN A 24 7.61 3.66 -5.49
C ASN A 24 7.41 3.31 -4.02
N VAL A 25 7.93 4.15 -3.13
CA VAL A 25 7.74 4.02 -1.68
C VAL A 25 6.87 5.18 -1.20
N TYR A 26 5.71 4.87 -0.62
CA TYR A 26 4.77 5.85 -0.09
C TYR A 26 4.74 5.76 1.44
N LYS A 27 5.09 6.86 2.11
CA LYS A 27 4.99 6.96 3.56
C LYS A 27 3.59 7.44 3.92
N VAL A 28 2.83 6.59 4.59
CA VAL A 28 1.44 6.88 4.97
C VAL A 28 1.40 8.11 5.86
N GLY A 29 0.61 9.12 5.47
CA GLY A 29 0.53 10.40 6.18
C GLY A 29 1.76 11.32 6.00
N ASP A 30 2.62 11.03 5.03
CA ASP A 30 3.84 11.79 4.71
C ASP A 30 4.73 12.02 5.96
N SER A 31 4.94 13.28 6.35
CA SER A 31 5.73 13.63 7.53
C SER A 31 5.02 13.39 8.85
N ALA A 32 3.68 13.29 8.84
CA ALA A 32 2.89 13.05 10.05
C ALA A 32 2.90 11.56 10.46
N GLY A 33 3.12 10.66 9.50
CA GLY A 33 3.13 9.23 9.73
C GLY A 33 1.73 8.66 10.00
N TRP A 34 1.70 7.48 10.60
CA TRP A 34 0.49 6.79 11.01
C TRP A 34 0.13 7.17 12.46
N THR A 35 -0.86 8.04 12.57
CA THR A 35 -1.34 8.68 13.80
C THR A 35 -2.87 8.80 13.78
N ASN A 36 -3.47 8.91 14.97
CA ASN A 36 -4.92 9.00 15.13
C ASN A 36 -5.49 10.43 14.97
N THR A 37 -4.67 11.43 14.65
CA THR A 37 -5.10 12.85 14.60
C THR A 37 -4.37 13.63 13.53
N GLY A 38 -5.10 14.48 12.79
CA GLY A 38 -4.51 15.56 11.99
C GLY A 38 -4.08 15.17 10.59
N VAL A 39 -4.51 13.99 10.10
CA VAL A 39 -4.20 13.51 8.75
C VAL A 39 -5.48 12.97 8.12
N ASP A 40 -5.90 13.55 7.00
CA ASP A 40 -6.98 12.99 6.19
C ASP A 40 -6.39 11.93 5.25
N TYR A 41 -6.42 10.67 5.68
CA TYR A 41 -5.82 9.58 4.91
C TYR A 41 -6.60 9.23 3.64
N GLU A 42 -7.90 9.57 3.54
CA GLU A 42 -8.64 9.47 2.28
C GLU A 42 -8.08 10.45 1.25
N LYS A 43 -7.84 11.69 1.68
CA LYS A 43 -7.21 12.70 0.85
C LYS A 43 -5.78 12.31 0.48
N TRP A 44 -5.00 11.79 1.43
CA TRP A 44 -3.65 11.30 1.19
C TRP A 44 -3.63 10.14 0.19
N ALA A 45 -4.51 9.15 0.35
CA ALA A 45 -4.55 8.01 -0.57
C ALA A 45 -5.00 8.43 -1.97
N SER A 46 -5.98 9.33 -2.08
CA SER A 46 -6.47 9.83 -3.37
C SER A 46 -5.48 10.77 -4.08
N SER A 47 -4.48 11.32 -3.39
CA SER A 47 -3.40 12.09 -4.02
C SER A 47 -2.29 11.21 -4.62
N HIS A 48 -2.35 9.89 -4.44
CA HIS A 48 -1.34 8.94 -4.91
C HIS A 48 -1.93 7.94 -5.91
N THR A 49 -1.09 7.43 -6.80
CA THR A 49 -1.44 6.36 -7.75
C THR A 49 -0.52 5.17 -7.50
N PHE A 50 -1.06 4.16 -6.86
CA PHE A 50 -0.32 2.98 -6.46
C PHE A 50 -0.36 1.89 -7.53
N LYS A 51 0.72 1.13 -7.64
CA LYS A 51 0.88 0.05 -8.62
C LYS A 51 1.43 -1.20 -7.94
N VAL A 52 1.25 -2.34 -8.60
CA VAL A 52 1.93 -3.58 -8.19
C VAL A 52 3.44 -3.35 -8.21
N GLY A 53 4.11 -3.76 -7.14
CA GLY A 53 5.53 -3.53 -6.86
C GLY A 53 5.82 -2.28 -6.02
N ASP A 54 4.86 -1.35 -5.88
CA ASP A 54 5.01 -0.21 -4.96
C ASP A 54 4.93 -0.69 -3.50
N LYS A 55 5.51 0.11 -2.60
CA LYS A 55 5.58 -0.13 -1.16
C LYS A 55 4.85 0.95 -0.39
N ILE A 56 4.07 0.53 0.60
CA ILE A 56 3.37 1.40 1.55
C ILE A 56 4.07 1.24 2.90
N VAL A 57 4.54 2.35 3.47
CA VAL A 57 5.32 2.38 4.72
C VAL A 57 4.53 3.09 5.81
N PHE A 58 4.26 2.37 6.89
CA PHE A 58 3.60 2.88 8.09
C PHE A 58 4.64 3.18 9.16
N ASN A 59 4.87 4.46 9.45
CA ASN A 59 5.75 4.92 10.53
C ASN A 59 4.91 5.40 11.70
N TYR A 60 5.12 4.83 12.89
CA TYR A 60 4.37 5.15 14.10
C TYR A 60 5.10 4.72 15.37
N ASP A 61 4.61 5.20 16.52
CA ASP A 61 5.01 4.71 17.84
C ASP A 61 4.33 3.36 18.13
N PRO A 62 5.06 2.23 18.16
CA PRO A 62 4.46 0.90 18.32
C PRO A 62 3.85 0.65 19.70
N GLU A 63 4.09 1.53 20.69
CA GLU A 63 3.38 1.47 21.97
C GLU A 63 1.97 2.08 21.88
N LYS A 64 1.69 2.86 20.83
CA LYS A 64 0.44 3.64 20.67
C LYS A 64 -0.41 3.22 19.48
N HIS A 65 0.20 2.62 18.47
CA HIS A 65 -0.47 2.27 17.22
C HIS A 65 0.00 0.91 16.73
N ASP A 66 -0.80 0.35 15.84
CA ASP A 66 -0.48 -0.80 15.02
C ASP A 66 -1.12 -0.63 13.64
N VAL A 67 -0.84 -1.57 12.73
CA VAL A 67 -1.45 -1.64 11.41
C VAL A 67 -2.17 -2.97 11.30
N VAL A 68 -3.48 -2.91 11.07
CA VAL A 68 -4.32 -4.09 10.93
C VAL A 68 -4.97 -4.08 9.56
N GLU A 69 -4.64 -5.05 8.73
CA GLU A 69 -5.34 -5.28 7.47
C GLU A 69 -6.66 -5.99 7.74
N VAL A 70 -7.75 -5.48 7.17
CA VAL A 70 -9.11 -5.97 7.42
C VAL A 70 -9.93 -6.05 6.14
N SER A 71 -11.06 -6.75 6.19
CA SER A 71 -12.05 -6.73 5.12
C SER A 71 -12.69 -5.35 4.97
N GLN A 72 -13.30 -5.05 3.82
CA GLN A 72 -14.08 -3.82 3.66
C GLN A 72 -15.22 -3.71 4.68
N GLN A 73 -15.86 -4.83 5.01
CA GLN A 73 -16.94 -4.87 6.00
C GLN A 73 -16.40 -4.45 7.38
N ASP A 74 -15.29 -5.05 7.79
CA ASP A 74 -14.64 -4.78 9.07
C ASP A 74 -14.07 -3.36 9.13
N TYR A 75 -13.54 -2.84 8.02
CA TYR A 75 -13.14 -1.44 7.89
C TYR A 75 -14.31 -0.48 8.15
N ASN A 76 -15.47 -0.72 7.51
CA ASN A 76 -16.65 0.16 7.62
C ASN A 76 -17.22 0.22 9.04
N ILE A 77 -17.08 -0.87 9.81
CA ILE A 77 -17.53 -0.96 11.20
C ILE A 77 -16.38 -0.86 12.21
N CYS A 78 -15.17 -0.55 11.76
CA CYS A 78 -14.02 -0.36 12.63
C CYS A 78 -13.66 -1.62 13.47
N ASN A 79 -13.86 -2.82 12.92
CA ASN A 79 -13.62 -4.10 13.60
C ASN A 79 -12.20 -4.62 13.37
N SER A 80 -11.37 -4.65 14.42
CA SER A 80 -10.03 -5.23 14.38
C SER A 80 -9.94 -6.67 14.93
N ASN A 81 -11.06 -7.31 15.26
CA ASN A 81 -11.09 -8.62 15.93
C ASN A 81 -10.86 -9.79 14.97
N SER A 82 -11.10 -9.58 13.67
CA SER A 82 -10.92 -10.59 12.62
C SER A 82 -9.94 -10.09 11.55
N PRO A 83 -8.65 -9.89 11.91
CA PRO A 83 -7.68 -9.32 10.97
C PRO A 83 -7.32 -10.30 9.85
N ILE A 84 -7.08 -9.76 8.66
CA ILE A 84 -6.38 -10.48 7.58
C ILE A 84 -4.90 -10.58 7.94
N SER A 85 -4.32 -9.48 8.44
CA SER A 85 -2.93 -9.40 8.89
C SER A 85 -2.76 -8.29 9.92
N ARG A 86 -1.72 -8.38 10.74
CA ARG A 86 -1.40 -7.40 11.79
C ARG A 86 0.10 -7.14 11.84
N TYR A 87 0.46 -5.88 11.96
CA TYR A 87 1.84 -5.40 12.01
C TYR A 87 1.99 -4.41 13.17
N SER A 88 3.12 -4.47 13.85
CA SER A 88 3.35 -3.76 15.11
C SER A 88 4.81 -3.31 15.30
N SER A 89 5.58 -3.17 14.21
CA SER A 89 7.01 -2.85 14.33
C SER A 89 7.29 -1.36 14.55
N GLY A 90 6.32 -0.49 14.22
CA GLY A 90 6.49 0.97 14.19
C GLY A 90 7.09 1.50 12.88
N ASN A 91 7.56 0.62 11.98
CA ASN A 91 8.03 0.95 10.64
C ASN A 91 7.72 -0.22 9.68
N ASP A 92 6.43 -0.48 9.47
CA ASP A 92 6.00 -1.62 8.64
C ASP A 92 6.01 -1.24 7.16
N GLU A 93 6.71 -2.04 6.36
CA GLU A 93 6.79 -1.89 4.91
C GLU A 93 6.00 -3.00 4.22
N LEU A 94 4.95 -2.62 3.50
CA LEU A 94 4.04 -3.54 2.82
C LEU A 94 4.16 -3.35 1.31
N GLU A 95 4.53 -4.41 0.60
CA GLU A 95 4.59 -4.41 -0.87
C GLU A 95 3.24 -4.77 -1.49
N ILE A 96 2.81 -4.01 -2.49
CA ILE A 96 1.60 -4.28 -3.26
C ILE A 96 1.93 -5.37 -4.27
N ILE A 97 1.66 -6.63 -3.92
CA ILE A 97 1.96 -7.78 -4.79
C ILE A 97 0.78 -8.18 -5.70
N THR A 98 -0.42 -7.70 -5.41
CA THR A 98 -1.63 -7.97 -6.19
C THR A 98 -2.44 -6.70 -6.43
N PRO A 99 -3.13 -6.60 -7.58
CA PRO A 99 -4.08 -5.52 -7.80
C PRO A 99 -5.30 -5.70 -6.87
N GLY A 100 -5.75 -4.62 -6.24
CA GLY A 100 -6.91 -4.67 -5.36
C GLY A 100 -6.98 -3.47 -4.43
N THR A 101 -8.05 -3.39 -3.66
CA THR A 101 -8.18 -2.42 -2.57
C THR A 101 -7.86 -3.11 -1.25
N PHE A 102 -6.94 -2.52 -0.49
CA PHE A 102 -6.57 -2.97 0.84
C PHE A 102 -7.12 -1.97 1.86
N TYR A 103 -7.50 -2.46 3.04
CA TYR A 103 -8.06 -1.65 4.09
C TYR A 103 -7.23 -1.84 5.35
N TYR A 104 -6.72 -0.74 5.91
CA TYR A 104 -5.88 -0.76 7.08
C TYR A 104 -6.52 0.06 8.20
N ILE A 105 -6.50 -0.44 9.43
CA ILE A 105 -6.99 0.26 10.62
C ILE A 105 -5.96 0.16 11.75
N CYS A 106 -6.08 1.05 12.73
CA CYS A 106 -5.33 1.00 13.99
C CYS A 106 -6.24 0.45 15.08
N SER A 107 -5.88 -0.67 15.70
CA SER A 107 -6.69 -1.31 16.76
C SER A 107 -6.65 -0.57 18.10
N TYR A 108 -5.63 0.28 18.30
CA TYR A 108 -5.51 1.15 19.47
C TYR A 108 -6.37 2.41 19.36
N SER A 109 -6.98 2.66 18.20
CA SER A 109 -7.80 3.85 17.97
C SER A 109 -9.15 3.73 18.67
N LYS A 110 -9.29 4.43 19.80
CA LYS A 110 -10.57 4.60 20.51
C LYS A 110 -11.64 5.32 19.68
N MET A 111 -11.27 5.90 18.53
CA MET A 111 -12.23 6.51 17.60
C MET A 111 -13.15 5.48 16.95
N CYS A 112 -12.75 4.20 16.96
CA CYS A 112 -13.53 3.08 16.44
C CYS A 112 -14.59 2.53 17.42
N GLU A 113 -14.66 3.01 18.67
CA GLU A 113 -15.54 2.44 19.72
C GLU A 113 -16.89 3.16 19.92
N LYS A 114 -17.08 4.37 19.38
CA LYS A 114 -18.31 5.15 19.64
C LYS A 114 -19.29 5.13 18.47
N GLY A 115 -20.14 4.10 18.45
CA GLY A 115 -21.34 3.99 17.63
C GLY A 115 -22.46 4.98 17.98
N GLY A 116 -22.17 6.28 18.06
CA GLY A 116 -23.16 7.31 18.39
C GLY A 116 -22.87 8.63 17.69
N ASN A 117 -23.55 8.85 16.55
CA ASN A 117 -23.79 10.18 15.97
C ASN A 117 -22.58 11.11 15.75
N GLN A 118 -21.50 10.62 15.12
CA GLN A 118 -20.56 11.49 14.41
C GLN A 118 -20.37 11.01 12.97
N ASP A 119 -21.31 11.43 12.14
CA ASP A 119 -21.38 11.20 10.69
C ASP A 119 -20.27 11.91 9.89
N ARG A 120 -19.13 12.28 10.50
CA ARG A 120 -18.11 13.13 9.84
C ARG A 120 -16.64 12.85 10.09
N GLN A 121 -16.25 11.74 10.73
CA GLN A 121 -14.83 11.35 10.82
C GLN A 121 -14.57 9.86 10.58
N ARG A 122 -15.49 9.15 9.90
CA ARG A 122 -15.40 7.70 9.65
C ARG A 122 -14.44 7.32 8.51
N LYS A 123 -13.60 8.26 8.07
CA LYS A 123 -12.92 8.24 6.76
C LYS A 123 -11.43 8.55 6.86
N GLU A 124 -10.87 8.36 8.05
CA GLU A 124 -9.52 8.82 8.36
C GLU A 124 -8.49 7.69 8.24
N TYR A 125 -8.70 6.56 7.53
CA TYR A 125 -7.68 5.48 7.48
C TYR A 125 -7.68 4.61 6.21
N SER A 126 -8.19 5.05 5.05
CA SER A 126 -8.18 4.22 3.84
C SER A 126 -6.98 4.54 2.95
N VAL A 127 -6.11 3.56 2.74
CA VAL A 127 -5.16 3.58 1.61
C VAL A 127 -5.78 2.74 0.50
N THR A 128 -6.33 3.39 -0.53
CA THR A 128 -6.84 2.69 -1.72
C THR A 128 -5.78 2.73 -2.81
N PRO A 129 -4.94 1.69 -2.94
CA PRO A 129 -4.13 1.55 -4.12
C PRO A 129 -5.02 1.20 -5.31
N LEU A 130 -5.33 2.17 -6.16
CA LEU A 130 -5.98 1.93 -7.44
C LEU A 130 -4.91 1.56 -8.47
N PRO A 131 -4.86 0.31 -8.98
CA PRO A 131 -4.09 0.03 -10.16
C PRO A 131 -4.81 0.73 -11.32
N HIS A 132 -4.15 1.71 -11.95
CA HIS A 132 -4.56 2.12 -13.28
C HIS A 132 -4.49 0.87 -14.15
N GLN A 133 -5.63 0.40 -14.66
CA GLN A 133 -5.63 -0.61 -15.70
C GLN A 133 -4.64 -0.15 -16.77
N GLN A 134 -3.58 -0.93 -16.97
CA GLN A 134 -2.71 -0.74 -18.12
C GLN A 134 -3.59 -1.01 -19.33
N ARG A 135 -3.97 0.08 -20.00
CA ARG A 135 -4.65 0.02 -21.30
C ARG A 135 -3.68 -0.69 -22.24
N ALA A 136 -4.15 -1.79 -22.83
CA ALA A 136 -3.47 -2.50 -23.90
C ALA A 136 -3.18 -1.57 -25.09
#